data_AF-A0A182F635-F1
#
_entry.id   AF-A0A182F635-F1
#
_cell.length_a   1.000
_cell.length_b   1.000
_cell.length_c   1.000
_cell.angle_alpha   90.00
_cell.angle_beta   90.00
_cell.angle_gamma   90.00
#
_symmetry.space_group_name_H-M   'P 1'
#
loop_
_entity.id
_entity.type
_entity.pdbx_description
1 polymer ?
#
loop_
_entity_poly.entity_id
_entity_poly.type
_entity_poly.pdbx_seq_one_letter_code
_entity_poly.pdbx_strand_id
1 'polypeptide(L)'
;MERYLWLLILEINSEVALFRDLLIHVGQSRDCPELREKIRKLRRSCVEACKHTAALILPQIRTRSKKENIEMLREIKTTYYK
;
A
#
# COMPACT_ATOMS: atom_id res chain seq x y z
N MET A 1 -11.02 13.39 7.15
CA MET A 1 -10.57 12.90 5.82
C MET A 1 -9.13 12.41 5.87
N GLU A 2 -8.18 13.21 6.37
CA GLU A 2 -6.76 12.83 6.49
C GLU A 2 -6.51 11.57 7.33
N ARG A 3 -7.16 11.44 8.51
CA ARG A 3 -7.07 10.22 9.35
C ARG A 3 -7.58 8.96 8.64
N TYR A 4 -8.59 9.08 7.79
CA TYR A 4 -9.12 7.96 7.01
C TYR A 4 -8.13 7.53 5.93
N LEU A 5 -7.52 8.49 5.25
CA LEU A 5 -6.48 8.23 4.26
C LEU A 5 -5.26 7.55 4.90
N TRP A 6 -4.86 8.00 6.08
CA TRP A 6 -3.78 7.37 6.84
C TRP A 6 -4.06 5.90 7.15
N LEU A 7 -5.29 5.58 7.57
CA LEU A 7 -5.70 4.19 7.83
C LEU A 7 -5.62 3.32 6.57
N LEU A 8 -6.08 3.82 5.42
CA LEU A 8 -6.00 3.09 4.15
C LEU A 8 -4.55 2.81 3.73
N ILE A 9 -3.65 3.78 3.91
CA ILE A 9 -2.22 3.61 3.61
C ILE A 9 -1.59 2.56 4.54
N LEU A 10 -1.91 2.60 5.83
CA LEU A 10 -1.43 1.62 6.81
C LEU A 10 -1.91 0.20 6.48
N GLU A 11 -3.17 0.06 6.07
CA GLU A 11 -3.76 -1.21 5.66
C GLU A 11 -3.06 -1.78 4.43
N ILE A 12 -2.84 -0.97 3.38
CA ILE A 12 -2.07 -1.37 2.19
C ILE A 12 -0.67 -1.83 2.58
N ASN A 13 0.03 -1.09 3.46
CA ASN A 13 1.37 -1.46 3.90
C ASN A 13 1.39 -2.82 4.62
N SER A 14 0.35 -3.08 5.43
CA SER A 14 0.20 -4.35 6.15
C SER A 14 -0.08 -5.51 5.20
N GLU A 15 -0.97 -5.33 4.22
CA GLU A 15 -1.23 -6.33 3.18
C GLU A 15 0.01 -6.64 2.34
N VAL A 16 0.78 -5.60 1.96
CA VAL A 16 2.03 -5.76 1.20
C VAL A 16 3.09 -6.50 2.02
N ALA A 17 3.19 -6.24 3.33
CA ALA A 17 4.09 -6.98 4.20
C ALA A 17 3.72 -8.48 4.22
N LEU A 18 2.45 -8.80 4.46
CA LEU A 18 1.96 -10.18 4.41
C LEU A 18 2.20 -10.82 3.03
N PHE A 19 2.01 -10.08 1.94
CA PHE A 19 2.25 -10.58 0.60
C PHE A 19 3.71 -10.99 0.39
N ARG A 20 4.66 -10.17 0.87
CA ARG A 20 6.10 -10.52 0.84
C ARG A 20 6.39 -11.77 1.66
N ASP A 21 5.83 -11.88 2.86
CA ASP A 21 6.04 -13.04 3.73
C ASP A 21 5.55 -14.34 3.07
N LEU A 22 4.40 -14.29 2.40
CA LEU A 22 3.88 -15.45 1.66
C LEU A 22 4.74 -15.81 0.44
N LEU A 23 5.30 -14.81 -0.25
CA LEU A 23 6.18 -15.04 -1.41
C LEU A 23 7.47 -15.78 -1.06
N ILE A 24 7.98 -15.63 0.17
CA ILE A 24 9.17 -16.37 0.63
C ILE A 24 8.96 -17.87 0.50
N HIS A 25 7.73 -18.36 0.68
CA HIS A 25 7.40 -19.78 0.64
C HIS A 25 7.23 -20.35 -0.78
N VAL A 26 7.23 -19.52 -1.83
CA VAL A 26 7.16 -20.00 -3.22
C VAL A 26 8.46 -20.70 -3.59
N GLY A 27 8.36 -21.90 -4.19
CA GLY A 27 9.51 -22.76 -4.47
C GLY A 27 10.11 -23.45 -3.24
N GLN A 28 9.52 -23.27 -2.04
CA GLN A 28 9.91 -24.00 -0.82
C GLN A 28 8.99 -25.20 -0.59
N SER A 29 9.26 -25.98 0.46
CA SER A 29 8.45 -27.15 0.85
C SER A 29 6.98 -26.84 1.16
N ARG A 30 6.64 -25.57 1.42
CA ARG A 30 5.28 -25.08 1.68
C ARG A 30 4.57 -24.57 0.43
N ASP A 31 5.20 -24.62 -0.74
CA ASP A 31 4.59 -24.19 -2.00
C ASP A 31 3.52 -25.20 -2.47
N CYS A 32 2.26 -24.84 -2.27
CA CYS A 32 1.11 -25.66 -2.63
C CYS A 32 0.01 -24.82 -3.32
N PRO A 33 -0.98 -25.45 -3.99
CA PRO A 33 -2.07 -24.74 -4.67
C PRO A 33 -2.82 -23.74 -3.78
N GLU A 34 -3.03 -24.09 -2.51
CA GLU A 34 -3.75 -23.26 -1.53
C GLU A 34 -2.96 -22.00 -1.20
N LEU A 35 -1.65 -22.13 -0.96
CA LEU A 35 -0.76 -20.99 -0.74
C LEU A 35 -0.73 -20.10 -1.98
N ARG A 36 -0.59 -20.68 -3.18
CA ARG A 36 -0.58 -19.92 -4.43
C ARG A 36 -1.88 -19.18 -4.66
N GLU A 37 -3.03 -19.76 -4.31
CA GLU A 37 -4.31 -19.06 -4.41
C GLU A 37 -4.44 -17.95 -3.37
N LYS A 38 -3.95 -18.15 -2.14
CA LYS A 38 -3.89 -17.10 -1.12
C LYS A 38 -3.04 -15.92 -1.60
N ILE A 39 -1.86 -16.18 -2.17
CA ILE A 39 -0.99 -15.16 -2.78
C ILE A 39 -1.72 -14.42 -3.89
N ARG A 40 -2.42 -15.13 -4.80
CA ARG A 40 -3.18 -14.51 -5.89
C ARG A 40 -4.31 -13.62 -5.38
N LYS A 41 -5.08 -14.07 -4.38
CA LYS A 41 -6.16 -13.30 -3.75
C LYS A 41 -5.62 -12.05 -3.08
N LEU A 42 -4.57 -12.17 -2.28
CA LEU A 42 -3.96 -11.04 -1.58
C LEU A 42 -3.41 -10.01 -2.58
N ARG A 43 -2.73 -10.44 -3.64
CA ARG A 43 -2.27 -9.56 -4.71
C ARG A 43 -3.42 -8.76 -5.34
N ARG A 44 -4.56 -9.40 -5.61
CA ARG A 44 -5.76 -8.72 -6.13
C ARG A 44 -6.29 -7.69 -5.12
N SER A 45 -6.37 -8.05 -3.84
CA SER A 45 -6.78 -7.14 -2.75
C SER A 45 -5.92 -5.88 -2.73
N CYS A 46 -4.59 -6.05 -2.71
CA CYS A 46 -3.66 -4.92 -2.67
C CYS A 46 -3.85 -3.98 -3.86
N VAL A 47 -4.04 -4.52 -5.07
CA VAL A 47 -4.25 -3.71 -6.28
C VAL A 47 -5.54 -2.90 -6.19
N GLU A 48 -6.64 -3.51 -5.73
CA GLU A 48 -7.91 -2.80 -5.59
C GLU A 48 -7.86 -1.75 -4.47
N ALA A 49 -7.23 -2.06 -3.33
CA ALA A 49 -7.00 -1.09 -2.26
C ALA A 49 -6.15 0.10 -2.72
N CYS A 50 -5.10 -0.15 -3.52
CA CYS A 50 -4.28 0.89 -4.13
C CYS A 50 -5.07 1.76 -5.11
N LYS A 51 -5.87 1.16 -6.00
CA LYS A 51 -6.72 1.91 -6.94
C LYS A 51 -7.72 2.80 -6.22
N HIS A 52 -8.40 2.26 -5.22
CA HIS A 52 -9.35 2.99 -4.40
C HIS A 52 -8.67 4.18 -3.70
N THR A 53 -7.55 3.94 -3.04
CA THR A 53 -6.80 4.98 -2.32
C THR A 53 -6.24 6.02 -3.28
N ALA A 54 -5.74 5.62 -4.45
CA ALA A 54 -5.28 6.55 -5.49
C ALA A 54 -6.41 7.44 -6.02
N ALA A 55 -7.63 6.91 -6.19
CA ALA A 55 -8.78 7.70 -6.60
C ALA A 55 -9.14 8.81 -5.58
N LEU A 56 -8.85 8.60 -4.30
CA LEU A 56 -9.06 9.59 -3.24
C LEU A 56 -7.90 10.61 -3.14
N ILE A 57 -6.66 10.17 -3.35
CA ILE A 57 -5.45 11.00 -3.21
C ILE A 57 -5.16 11.83 -4.45
N LEU A 58 -5.25 11.23 -5.65
CA LEU A 58 -4.80 11.87 -6.89
C LEU A 58 -5.50 13.20 -7.19
N PRO A 59 -6.81 13.38 -6.95
CA PRO A 59 -7.46 14.68 -7.09
C PRO A 59 -6.81 15.74 -6.20
N GLN A 60 -6.48 15.40 -4.95
CA GLN A 60 -5.87 16.31 -3.99
C GLN A 60 -4.42 16.68 -4.35
N ILE A 61 -3.66 15.73 -4.92
CA ILE A 61 -2.30 15.99 -5.42
C ILE A 61 -2.34 16.91 -6.66
N ARG A 62 -3.30 16.68 -7.56
CA ARG A 62 -3.43 17.43 -8.83
C ARG A 62 -3.89 18.87 -8.63
N THR A 63 -4.69 19.14 -7.59
CA THR A 63 -5.13 20.50 -7.26
C THR A 63 -4.10 21.29 -6.45
N ARG A 64 -3.12 20.62 -5.81
CA ARG A 64 -2.01 21.26 -5.10
C ARG A 64 -0.91 21.71 -6.05
N SER A 65 -0.29 22.85 -5.75
CA SER A 65 0.92 23.28 -6.43
C SER A 65 2.08 22.29 -6.18
N LYS A 66 3.04 22.23 -7.12
CA LYS A 66 4.26 21.41 -6.94
C LYS A 66 4.99 21.71 -5.63
N LYS A 67 4.98 22.98 -5.19
CA LYS A 67 5.64 23.42 -3.96
C LYS A 67 4.98 22.82 -2.72
N GLU A 68 3.65 22.82 -2.66
CA GLU A 68 2.87 22.21 -1.56
C GLU A 68 3.01 20.69 -1.52
N ASN A 69 3.08 20.05 -2.69
CA ASN A 69 3.32 18.60 -2.77
C ASN A 69 4.72 18.22 -2.25
N ILE A 70 5.76 19.01 -2.55
CA ILE A 70 7.12 18.79 -2.03
C ILE A 70 7.18 18.98 -0.51
N GLU A 71 6.55 20.03 0.02
CA GLU A 71 6.53 20.29 1.47
C GLU A 71 5.84 19.16 2.24
N MET A 72 4.69 18.70 1.75
CA MET A 72 3.96 17.55 2.30
C MET A 72 4.82 16.28 2.29
N LEU A 73 5.56 16.02 1.20
CA LEU A 73 6.48 14.88 1.13
C LEU A 73 7.64 14.98 2.12
N ARG A 74 8.12 16.19 2.45
CA ARG A 74 9.14 16.38 3.49
C ARG A 74 8.57 16.09 4.87
N GLU A 75 7.39 16.62 5.20
CA GLU A 75 6.73 16.39 6.49
C GLU A 75 6.49 14.89 6.75
N ILE A 76 6.03 14.14 5.74
CA ILE A 76 5.86 12.69 5.82
C ILE A 76 7.21 12.01 6.11
N LYS A 77 8.29 12.36 5.40
CA LYS A 77 9.60 11.75 5.64
C LYS A 77 10.12 12.00 7.05
N THR A 78 10.01 13.23 7.56
CA THR A 78 10.44 13.58 8.93
C THR A 78 9.60 12.93 10.02
N THR A 79 8.36 12.56 9.73
CA THR A 79 7.44 11.95 10.70
C THR A 79 7.63 10.44 10.81
N TYR A 80 7.97 9.76 9.70
CA TYR A 80 7.99 8.28 9.64
C TYR A 80 9.39 7.66 9.56
N TYR A 81 10.41 8.40 9.13
CA TYR A 81 11.77 7.89 8.97
C TYR A 81 12.77 8.67 9.85
N LYS A 82 12.45 8.80 11.15
CA LYS A 82 13.43 9.24 12.14
C LYS A 82 14.48 8.16 12.40
#